data_AF-T1H1V7-F1
#
_entry.id   AF-T1H1V7-F1
#
_cell.length_a   1.000
_cell.length_b   1.000
_cell.length_c   1.000
_cell.angle_alpha   90.00
_cell.angle_beta   90.00
_cell.angle_gamma   90.00
#
_symmetry.space_group_name_H-M   'P 1'
#
loop_
_entity.id
_entity.type
_entity.pdbx_description
1 polymer ?
#
loop_
_entity_poly.entity_id
_entity_poly.type
_entity_poly.pdbx_seq_one_letter_code
_entity_poly.pdbx_strand_id
1 'polypeptide(L)'
;NTHNKVKFDCDICGESYKTVKGLETHKKNKHTENRRTENKAHINCPICCKVYVNKLALQRHMTAAHKIINKQCDYCTDFVAKSQEEYDFHILKYHSQPQTSKTAINDLIMETVEELDEAIEDDEQ
;
A
#
# COMPACT_ATOMS: atom_id res chain seq x y z
N ASN A 1 -31.25 -11.62 40.41
CA ASN A 1 -30.39 -12.64 39.80
C ASN A 1 -29.00 -12.11 39.55
N THR A 2 -28.05 -12.68 40.30
CA THR A 2 -26.62 -12.41 40.31
C THR A 2 -25.99 -12.61 38.92
N HIS A 3 -25.52 -11.53 38.29
CA HIS A 3 -24.60 -11.62 37.16
C HIS A 3 -23.23 -12.10 37.67
N ASN A 4 -23.09 -13.42 37.80
CA ASN A 4 -21.81 -14.06 38.05
C ASN A 4 -20.94 -13.88 36.79
N LYS A 5 -20.21 -12.76 36.70
CA LYS A 5 -19.19 -12.54 35.66
C LYS A 5 -18.06 -13.52 35.92
N VAL A 6 -18.18 -14.71 35.34
CA VAL A 6 -17.09 -15.70 35.31
C VAL A 6 -15.88 -15.00 34.67
N LYS A 7 -14.87 -14.73 35.49
CA LYS A 7 -13.57 -14.26 35.04
C LYS A 7 -12.73 -15.50 34.76
N PHE A 8 -11.91 -15.41 33.71
CA PHE A 8 -11.00 -16.46 33.33
C PHE A 8 -9.60 -16.02 33.72
N ASP A 9 -9.12 -16.51 34.86
CA ASP A 9 -7.79 -16.25 35.38
C ASP A 9 -6.74 -17.12 34.68
N CYS A 10 -5.55 -16.56 34.51
CA CYS A 10 -4.38 -17.31 34.09
C CYS A 10 -3.77 -18.03 35.28
N ASP A 11 -3.69 -19.35 35.21
CA ASP A 11 -3.04 -20.20 36.21
C ASP A 11 -1.52 -19.97 36.33
N ILE A 12 -0.91 -19.27 35.36
CA ILE A 12 0.55 -19.04 35.31
C ILE A 12 0.94 -17.68 35.90
N CYS A 13 0.12 -16.63 35.74
CA CYS A 13 0.43 -15.28 36.21
C CYS A 13 -0.70 -14.57 36.97
N GLY A 14 -1.87 -15.19 37.10
CA GLY A 14 -3.02 -14.66 37.84
C GLY A 14 -3.82 -13.56 37.13
N GLU A 15 -3.46 -13.16 35.90
CA GLU A 15 -4.23 -12.15 35.17
C GLU A 15 -5.64 -12.62 34.83
N SER A 16 -6.65 -11.78 35.10
CA SER A 16 -8.06 -12.08 34.89
C SER A 16 -8.61 -11.51 33.59
N TYR A 17 -9.23 -12.36 32.78
CA TYR A 17 -9.81 -12.00 31.49
C TYR A 17 -11.33 -12.13 31.48
N LYS A 18 -11.99 -11.33 30.64
CA LYS A 18 -13.46 -11.33 30.49
C LYS A 18 -13.97 -12.49 29.62
N THR A 19 -13.09 -13.15 28.88
CA THR A 19 -13.43 -14.22 27.92
C THR A 19 -12.34 -15.28 27.89
N VAL A 20 -12.73 -16.54 27.64
CA VAL A 20 -11.81 -17.67 27.44
C VAL A 20 -10.81 -17.38 26.32
N LYS A 21 -11.28 -16.85 25.19
CA LYS A 21 -10.41 -16.52 24.04
C LYS A 21 -9.33 -15.49 24.38
N GLY A 22 -9.64 -14.53 25.27
CA GLY A 22 -8.67 -13.56 25.77
C GLY A 22 -7.58 -14.24 26.59
N LEU A 23 -7.97 -15.13 27.51
CA LEU A 23 -7.04 -15.93 28.31
C LEU A 23 -6.17 -16.86 27.43
N GLU A 24 -6.77 -17.57 26.48
CA GLU A 24 -6.05 -18.46 25.55
C GLU A 24 -5.00 -17.69 24.72
N THR A 25 -5.37 -16.51 24.23
CA THR A 25 -4.45 -15.64 23.49
C THR A 25 -3.33 -15.13 24.38
N HIS A 26 -3.63 -14.77 25.63
CA HIS A 26 -2.64 -14.39 26.64
C HIS A 26 -1.65 -15.55 26.90
N LYS A 27 -2.15 -16.75 27.20
CA LYS A 27 -1.31 -17.95 27.42
C LYS A 27 -0.41 -18.23 26.23
N LYS A 28 -0.96 -18.18 25.01
CA LYS A 28 -0.21 -18.40 23.75
C LYS A 28 0.82 -17.31 23.41
N ASN A 29 0.72 -16.13 24.01
CA ASN A 29 1.67 -15.04 23.72
C ASN A 29 2.68 -14.81 24.84
N LYS A 30 2.31 -15.11 26.09
CA LYS A 30 3.09 -14.81 27.29
C LYS A 30 3.68 -16.03 27.97
N HIS A 31 3.05 -17.21 27.79
CA HIS A 31 3.38 -18.40 28.55
C HIS A 31 3.67 -19.65 27.72
N THR A 32 3.36 -19.66 26.42
CA THR A 32 3.91 -20.69 25.53
C THR A 32 5.34 -20.33 25.17
N GLU A 33 6.29 -21.05 25.76
CA GLU A 33 7.74 -20.99 25.53
C GLU A 33 8.13 -21.24 24.06
N ASN A 34 7.21 -21.75 23.24
CA ASN A 34 7.40 -22.10 21.83
C ASN A 34 7.09 -20.97 20.84
N ARG A 35 7.44 -19.72 21.20
CA ARG A 35 7.46 -18.60 20.25
C ARG A 35 8.82 -17.93 20.14
N ARG A 36 9.90 -18.67 20.42
CA ARG A 36 11.21 -18.32 19.85
C ARG A 36 11.05 -18.42 18.32
N THR A 37 10.81 -17.33 17.59
CA THR A 37 11.84 -16.41 17.08
C THR A 37 13.05 -17.10 16.46
N GLU A 38 12.91 -18.33 15.95
CA GLU A 38 14.02 -19.02 15.27
C GLU A 38 13.89 -19.01 13.74
N ASN A 39 12.78 -18.50 13.18
CA ASN A 39 12.61 -18.43 11.71
C ASN A 39 11.76 -17.25 11.22
N LYS A 40 11.70 -16.14 11.96
CA LYS A 40 11.39 -14.87 11.31
C LYS A 40 12.73 -14.33 10.85
N ALA A 41 13.05 -14.48 9.57
CA ALA A 41 14.22 -13.86 8.96
C ALA A 41 14.26 -12.40 9.42
N HIS A 42 15.17 -12.10 10.35
CA HIS A 42 15.39 -10.75 10.81
C HIS A 42 15.99 -10.00 9.63
N ILE A 43 15.32 -8.96 9.19
CA ILE A 43 15.75 -8.20 8.02
C ILE A 43 16.42 -6.93 8.51
N ASN A 44 17.68 -6.78 8.13
CA ASN A 44 18.50 -5.63 8.50
C ASN A 44 18.31 -4.52 7.48
N CYS A 45 18.27 -3.27 7.95
CA CYS A 45 18.39 -2.12 7.08
C CYS A 45 19.84 -2.05 6.53
N PRO A 46 20.05 -1.97 5.21
CA PRO A 46 21.39 -1.91 4.62
C PRO A 46 22.08 -0.55 4.83
N ILE A 47 21.35 0.47 5.32
CA ILE A 47 21.88 1.82 5.53
C ILE A 47 22.28 2.06 6.99
N CYS A 48 21.42 1.68 7.94
CA CYS A 48 21.63 1.93 9.37
C CYS A 48 21.70 0.67 10.23
N CYS A 49 21.68 -0.52 9.63
CA CYS A 49 21.79 -1.82 10.31
C CYS A 49 20.72 -2.11 11.39
N LYS A 50 19.64 -1.32 11.46
CA LYS A 50 18.50 -1.63 12.35
C LYS A 50 17.81 -2.92 11.92
N VAL A 51 17.39 -3.71 12.91
CA VAL A 51 16.82 -5.04 12.72
C VAL A 51 15.29 -4.99 12.80
N TYR A 52 14.62 -5.65 11.85
CA TYR A 52 13.16 -5.68 11.77
C TYR A 52 12.62 -7.11 11.68
N VAL A 53 11.44 -7.31 12.27
CA VAL A 53 10.77 -8.63 12.39
C VAL A 53 10.10 -9.12 11.11
N ASN A 54 9.92 -8.25 10.11
CA ASN A 54 9.37 -8.58 8.79
C ASN A 54 9.65 -7.48 7.75
N LYS A 55 9.37 -7.78 6.47
CA LYS A 55 9.57 -6.85 5.33
C LYS A 55 8.73 -5.59 5.45
N LEU A 56 7.49 -5.66 5.93
CA LEU A 56 6.61 -4.48 6.07
C LEU A 56 7.16 -3.46 7.07
N ALA A 57 7.69 -3.92 8.21
CA ALA A 57 8.31 -3.07 9.21
C ALA A 57 9.59 -2.41 8.66
N LEU A 58 10.39 -3.14 7.89
CA LEU A 58 11.54 -2.59 7.19
C LEU A 58 11.12 -1.54 6.15
N GLN A 59 10.10 -1.81 5.31
CA GLN A 59 9.61 -0.86 4.31
C GLN A 59 9.15 0.45 4.95
N ARG A 60 8.36 0.37 6.02
CA ARG A 60 7.95 1.56 6.78
C ARG A 60 9.15 2.35 7.31
N HIS A 61 10.18 1.65 7.78
CA HIS A 61 11.42 2.29 8.19
C HIS A 61 12.18 2.95 7.03
N MET A 62 12.29 2.27 5.88
CA MET A 62 12.94 2.82 4.68
C MET A 62 12.29 4.12 4.24
N THR A 63 10.96 4.17 4.23
CA THR A 63 10.22 5.37 3.85
C THR A 63 10.34 6.49 4.89
N ALA A 64 10.28 6.17 6.18
CA ALA A 64 10.32 7.18 7.25
C ALA A 64 11.73 7.72 7.54
N ALA A 65 12.74 6.84 7.58
CA ALA A 65 14.11 7.19 8.00
C ALA A 65 15.04 7.49 6.83
N HIS A 66 14.81 6.88 5.67
CA HIS A 66 15.67 7.00 4.50
C HIS A 66 14.96 7.62 3.29
N LYS A 67 13.66 7.95 3.40
CA LYS A 67 12.82 8.46 2.31
C LYS A 67 12.81 7.56 1.07
N ILE A 68 13.08 6.27 1.27
CA ILE A 68 13.08 5.27 0.20
C ILE A 68 11.68 4.70 0.04
N ILE A 69 11.16 4.76 -1.18
CA ILE A 69 9.95 4.06 -1.61
C ILE A 69 10.39 2.88 -2.48
N ASN A 70 9.75 1.72 -2.43
CA ASN A 70 9.97 0.66 -3.44
C ASN A 70 8.74 0.63 -4.34
N LYS A 71 8.66 1.59 -5.27
CA LYS A 71 7.51 1.73 -6.16
C LYS A 71 7.83 1.14 -7.51
N GLN A 72 7.13 0.07 -7.86
CA GLN A 72 7.16 -0.51 -9.21
C GLN A 72 6.54 0.47 -10.20
N CYS A 73 7.10 0.58 -11.41
CA CYS A 73 6.46 1.32 -12.48
C CYS A 73 5.12 0.66 -12.87
N ASP A 74 4.08 1.48 -13.04
CA ASP A 74 2.76 0.99 -13.45
C ASP A 74 2.71 0.56 -14.93
N TYR A 75 3.67 1.03 -15.74
CA TYR A 75 3.72 0.80 -17.19
C TYR A 75 4.81 -0.19 -17.61
N CYS A 76 5.72 -0.57 -16.71
CA CYS A 76 6.74 -1.57 -16.99
C CYS A 76 7.16 -2.39 -15.77
N THR A 77 7.60 -3.61 -16.00
CA THR A 77 8.07 -4.52 -14.95
C THR A 77 9.55 -4.34 -14.61
N ASP A 78 10.30 -3.64 -15.47
CA ASP A 78 11.76 -3.62 -15.40
C ASP A 78 12.33 -2.50 -14.51
N PHE A 79 11.47 -1.65 -13.95
CA PHE A 79 11.88 -0.52 -13.12
C PHE A 79 11.16 -0.48 -11.77
N VAL A 80 11.97 -0.36 -10.71
CA VAL A 80 11.52 -0.07 -9.34
C VAL A 80 12.24 1.19 -8.87
N ALA A 81 11.48 2.25 -8.65
CA ALA A 81 12.00 3.49 -8.09
C ALA A 81 12.32 3.29 -6.61
N LYS A 82 13.45 3.86 -6.17
CA LYS A 82 13.85 3.93 -4.76
C LYS A 82 13.49 5.28 -4.13
N SER A 83 13.15 6.28 -4.93
CA SER A 83 12.66 7.58 -4.48
C SER A 83 11.49 8.05 -5.35
N GLN A 84 10.74 9.05 -4.87
CA GLN A 84 9.66 9.66 -5.66
C GLN A 84 10.21 10.38 -6.91
N GLU A 85 11.34 11.07 -6.77
CA GLU A 85 11.99 11.78 -7.89
C GLU A 85 12.45 10.83 -9.00
N GLU A 86 13.00 9.67 -8.64
CA GLU A 86 13.38 8.63 -9.60
C GLU A 86 12.17 8.06 -10.33
N TYR A 87 11.05 7.88 -9.62
CA TYR A 87 9.80 7.44 -10.22
C TYR A 87 9.30 8.46 -11.24
N ASP A 88 9.18 9.73 -10.83
CA ASP A 88 8.65 10.79 -11.68
C ASP A 88 9.55 11.03 -12.90
N PHE A 89 10.87 11.00 -12.72
CA PHE A 89 11.82 11.08 -13.83
C PHE A 89 11.71 9.87 -14.78
N HIS A 90 11.56 8.65 -14.26
CA HIS A 90 11.41 7.47 -15.09
C HIS A 90 10.12 7.53 -15.92
N ILE A 91 8.99 7.90 -15.31
CA ILE A 91 7.73 8.10 -16.03
C ILE A 91 7.90 9.20 -17.09
N LEU A 92 8.50 10.35 -16.72
CA LEU A 92 8.72 11.48 -17.61
C LEU A 92 9.74 11.22 -18.72
N LYS A 93 10.60 10.21 -18.63
CA LYS A 93 11.62 9.93 -19.64
C LYS A 93 11.27 8.75 -20.54
N TYR A 94 10.65 7.72 -19.97
CA TYR A 94 10.42 6.44 -20.66
C TYR A 94 8.95 6.15 -20.94
N HIS A 95 8.03 6.83 -20.24
CA HIS A 95 6.58 6.72 -20.44
C HIS A 95 5.93 8.05 -20.86
N SER A 96 6.74 9.07 -21.13
CA SER A 96 6.32 10.35 -21.70
C SER A 96 6.22 10.27 -23.22
N GLN A 97 5.25 9.51 -23.70
CA GLN A 97 4.63 9.79 -24.99
C GLN A 97 3.14 10.07 -24.74
N PRO A 98 2.57 11.11 -25.35
CA PRO A 98 1.32 11.70 -24.91
C PRO A 98 0.15 10.86 -25.43
N GLN A 99 -0.63 10.24 -24.54
CA GLN A 99 -2.00 9.78 -24.81
C GLN A 99 -2.72 9.73 -23.44
N THR A 100 -3.69 10.55 -23.07
CA THR A 100 -4.53 11.55 -23.75
C THR A 100 -4.73 12.72 -22.76
N SER A 101 -4.06 13.85 -23.02
CA SER A 101 -4.38 15.13 -22.39
C SER A 101 -5.67 15.66 -23.02
N LYS A 102 -6.45 16.47 -22.29
CA LYS A 102 -7.75 17.05 -22.64
C LYS A 102 -7.88 17.68 -24.05
N THR A 103 -6.80 17.83 -24.80
CA THR A 103 -6.76 18.35 -26.17
C THR A 103 -7.34 17.40 -27.21
N ALA A 104 -7.23 16.07 -27.05
CA ALA A 104 -7.76 15.12 -28.04
C ALA A 104 -9.31 15.13 -28.14
N ILE A 105 -9.99 15.56 -27.07
CA ILE A 105 -11.44 15.80 -27.10
C ILE A 105 -11.74 17.03 -27.95
N ASN A 106 -10.91 18.07 -27.91
CA ASN A 106 -11.11 19.27 -28.72
C ASN A 106 -10.89 19.01 -30.21
N ASP A 107 -9.94 18.14 -30.58
CA ASP A 107 -9.71 17.77 -31.99
C ASP A 107 -10.86 16.90 -32.53
N LEU A 108 -11.45 15.99 -31.73
CA LEU A 108 -12.67 15.27 -32.13
C LEU A 108 -13.90 16.18 -32.23
N ILE A 109 -13.98 17.23 -31.41
CA ILE A 109 -15.11 18.19 -31.46
C ILE A 109 -15.04 19.05 -32.72
N MET A 110 -13.84 19.49 -33.13
CA MET A 110 -13.66 20.30 -34.35
C MET A 110 -14.10 19.54 -35.61
N GLU A 111 -13.77 18.25 -35.72
CA GLU A 111 -14.16 17.41 -36.87
C GLU A 111 -15.69 17.21 -36.96
N THR A 112 -16.40 17.19 -35.82
CA THR A 112 -17.88 17.08 -35.79
C THR A 112 -18.64 18.40 -36.01
N VAL A 113 -17.98 19.55 -35.88
CA VAL A 113 -18.61 20.87 -36.08
C VAL A 113 -18.60 21.26 -37.56
N GLU A 114 -17.56 20.89 -38.30
CA GLU A 114 -17.50 21.10 -39.75
C GLU A 114 -18.60 20.33 -40.51
N GLU A 115 -18.93 19.11 -40.08
CA GLU A 115 -20.03 18.31 -40.67
C GLU A 115 -21.44 18.84 -40.34
N LEU A 116 -21.59 19.69 -39.31
CA LEU A 116 -22.89 20.29 -38.94
C LEU A 116 -23.16 21.62 -39.65
N ASP A 117 -22.12 22.39 -39.99
CA ASP A 117 -22.28 23.64 -40.74
C ASP A 117 -22.70 23.37 -42.20
N GLU A 118 -22.25 22.27 -42.82
CA GLU A 118 -22.68 21.86 -44.17
C GLU A 118 -24.16 21.42 -44.23
N ALA A 119 -24.74 20.98 -43.11
CA ALA A 119 -26.13 20.53 -43.04
C ALA A 119 -27.15 21.66 -42.84
N ILE A 120 -26.71 22.89 -42.57
CA ILE A 120 -27.58 24.06 -42.34
C ILE A 120 -27.80 24.86 -43.63
N GLU A 121 -26.93 24.73 -44.63
CA GLU A 121 -27.08 25.46 -45.91
C GLU A 121 -28.13 24.86 -46.87
N ASP A 122 -28.64 23.65 -46.60
CA ASP A 122 -29.62 22.95 -47.48
C ASP A 122 -31.11 23.18 -47.12
N ASP A 123 -31.45 23.96 -46.08
CA ASP A 123 -32.83 24.17 -45.61
C ASP A 123 -33.38 25.62 -45.80
N GLU A 124 -32.74 26.45 -46.65
CA GLU A 124 -33.26 27.77 -47.07
C GLU A 124 -33.59 27.85 -48.59
N GLN A 125 -34.37 26.90 -49.12
CA GLN A 125 -35.00 27.06 -50.44
C GLN A 125 -36.45 26.57 -50.52
#